data_AF-A0AAU9NWA0-F1
#
_entry.id   AF-A0AAU9NWA0-F1
#
_cell.length_a   1.000
_cell.length_b   1.000
_cell.length_c   1.000
_cell.angle_alpha   90.00
_cell.angle_beta   90.00
_cell.angle_gamma   90.00
#
_symmetry.space_group_name_H-M   'P 1'
#
loop_
_entity.id
_entity.type
_entity.pdbx_description
1 polymer ?
#
loop_
_entity_poly.entity_id
_entity_poly.type
_entity_poly.pdbx_seq_one_letter_code
_entity_poly.pdbx_strand_id
1 'polypeptide(L)'
;MYLDEPRSDIDEDLGVLSFWKAHQYRYPELTSMARDILSIAVSTVAFESTFSNGGRVLNQYRNSLKHDIVEDIISTKELLFGIKGDE
;
A
#
# COMPACT_ATOMS: atom_id res chain seq x y z
N MET A 1 6.67 -29.50 -1.11
CA MET A 1 6.28 -28.34 -0.27
C MET A 1 6.56 -27.08 -1.07
N TYR A 2 5.93 -25.92 -0.81
CA TYR A 2 6.19 -24.69 -1.61
C TYR A 2 7.69 -24.36 -1.74
N LEU A 3 8.47 -24.63 -0.69
CA LEU A 3 9.92 -24.41 -0.67
C LEU A 3 10.73 -25.40 -1.53
N ASP A 4 10.14 -26.53 -1.92
CA ASP A 4 10.79 -27.55 -2.76
C ASP A 4 10.47 -27.35 -4.25
N GLU A 5 9.56 -26.44 -4.58
CA GLU A 5 9.16 -26.19 -5.97
C GLU A 5 10.22 -25.31 -6.67
N PRO A 6 10.56 -25.62 -7.93
CA PRO A 6 11.45 -24.77 -8.70
C PRO A 6 10.83 -23.37 -8.81
N ARG A 7 11.63 -22.35 -8.51
CA ARG A 7 11.20 -20.95 -8.64
C ARG A 7 10.75 -20.73 -10.07
N SER A 8 9.48 -20.39 -10.26
CA SER A 8 8.99 -19.97 -11.56
C SER A 8 9.67 -18.66 -11.95
N ASP A 9 9.96 -18.48 -13.23
CA ASP A 9 10.48 -17.24 -13.76
C ASP A 9 9.46 -16.13 -13.46
N ILE A 10 9.80 -15.25 -12.52
CA ILE A 10 8.97 -14.13 -12.12
C ILE A 10 9.13 -13.10 -13.24
N ASP A 11 8.15 -13.05 -14.14
CA ASP A 11 8.04 -11.96 -15.11
C ASP A 11 7.92 -10.64 -14.35
N GLU A 12 8.56 -9.56 -14.82
CA GLU A 12 8.50 -8.24 -14.16
C GLU A 12 7.07 -7.69 -14.10
N ASP A 13 6.19 -8.15 -15.01
CA ASP A 13 4.76 -7.84 -15.02
C ASP A 13 3.91 -8.76 -14.12
N LEU A 14 4.51 -9.75 -13.47
CA LEU A 14 3.80 -10.67 -12.59
C LEU A 14 3.49 -9.99 -11.25
N GLY A 15 2.29 -9.43 -11.13
CA GLY A 15 1.77 -8.96 -9.86
C GLY A 15 1.84 -10.05 -8.79
N VAL A 16 2.73 -9.90 -7.81
CA VAL A 16 2.99 -10.89 -6.75
C VAL A 16 1.72 -11.30 -5.99
N LEU A 17 0.79 -10.37 -5.76
CA LEU A 17 -0.51 -10.65 -5.15
C LEU A 17 -1.41 -11.51 -6.07
N SER A 18 -1.36 -11.27 -7.39
CA SER A 18 -2.09 -12.06 -8.38
C SER A 18 -1.58 -13.50 -8.45
N PHE A 19 -0.26 -13.69 -8.32
CA PHE A 19 0.35 -15.01 -8.21
C PHE A 19 -0.19 -15.79 -6.99
N TRP A 20 -0.17 -15.17 -5.81
CA TRP A 20 -0.67 -15.82 -4.58
C TRP A 20 -2.18 -16.08 -4.63
N LYS A 21 -2.96 -15.21 -5.28
CA LYS A 21 -4.40 -15.40 -5.51
C LYS A 21 -4.68 -16.61 -6.38
N ALA A 22 -3.88 -16.85 -7.43
CA ALA A 22 -4.00 -18.04 -8.28
C ALA A 22 -3.68 -19.34 -7.51
N HIS A 23 -2.77 -19.28 -6.53
CA HIS A 23 -2.30 -20.42 -5.75
C HIS A 23 -3.07 -20.66 -4.44
N GLN A 24 -4.12 -19.86 -4.16
CA GLN A 24 -4.87 -19.90 -2.89
C GLN A 24 -5.45 -21.28 -2.56
N TYR A 25 -5.85 -22.05 -3.56
CA TYR A 25 -6.43 -23.39 -3.37
C TYR A 25 -5.37 -24.45 -3.08
N ARG A 26 -4.14 -24.24 -3.55
CA ARG A 26 -3.00 -25.15 -3.33
C ARG A 26 -2.32 -24.88 -1.99
N TYR A 27 -2.25 -23.61 -1.60
CA TYR A 27 -1.56 -23.17 -0.39
C TYR A 27 -2.38 -22.12 0.39
N PRO A 28 -3.52 -22.49 1.00
CA PRO A 28 -4.45 -21.52 1.61
C PRO A 28 -3.81 -20.71 2.75
N GLU A 29 -3.12 -21.38 3.67
CA GLU A 29 -2.46 -20.73 4.81
C GLU A 29 -1.31 -19.81 4.36
N LEU A 30 -0.50 -20.28 3.40
CA LEU A 30 0.64 -19.52 2.90
C LEU A 30 0.18 -18.31 2.08
N THR A 31 -0.84 -18.46 1.24
CA THR A 31 -1.45 -17.34 0.51
C THR A 31 -2.04 -16.30 1.46
N SER A 32 -2.65 -16.72 2.58
CA SER A 32 -3.17 -15.76 3.57
C SER A 32 -2.04 -14.94 4.20
N MET A 33 -0.99 -15.61 4.69
CA MET A 33 0.17 -14.92 5.25
C MET A 33 0.86 -14.01 4.22
N ALA A 34 1.02 -14.49 2.99
CA ALA A 34 1.64 -13.71 1.91
C ALA A 34 0.81 -12.46 1.59
N ARG A 35 -0.52 -12.57 1.51
CA ARG A 35 -1.41 -11.42 1.32
C ARG A 35 -1.27 -10.39 2.44
N ASP A 36 -1.26 -10.82 3.69
CA ASP A 36 -1.19 -9.91 4.82
C ASP A 36 0.14 -9.14 4.84
N ILE A 37 1.25 -9.85 4.64
CA ILE A 37 2.61 -9.25 4.62
C ILE A 37 2.77 -8.32 3.41
N LEU A 38 2.39 -8.77 2.22
CA LEU A 38 2.57 -8.01 0.98
C LEU A 38 1.62 -6.80 0.92
N SER A 39 0.40 -6.90 1.46
CA SER A 39 -0.54 -5.78 1.52
C SER A 39 0.01 -4.65 2.41
N ILE A 40 0.62 -4.98 3.54
CA ILE A 40 1.26 -3.99 4.41
C ILE A 40 2.39 -3.27 3.67
N ALA A 41 3.26 -4.03 2.98
CA ALA A 41 4.37 -3.45 2.21
C ALA A 41 3.88 -2.48 1.13
N VAL A 42 2.81 -2.83 0.40
CA VAL A 42 2.20 -1.93 -0.60
C VAL A 42 1.66 -0.67 0.06
N SER A 43 0.92 -0.80 1.17
CA SER A 43 0.40 0.35 1.91
C SER A 43 1.52 1.25 2.42
N THR A 44 2.58 0.70 3.02
CA THR A 44 3.72 1.49 3.53
C THR A 44 4.43 2.26 2.41
N VAL A 45 4.68 1.63 1.26
CA VAL A 45 5.30 2.32 0.11
C VAL A 45 4.38 3.41 -0.44
N ALA A 46 3.07 3.15 -0.52
CA ALA A 46 2.09 4.16 -0.91
C ALA A 46 2.04 5.33 0.09
N PHE A 47 2.04 5.04 1.39
CA PHE A 47 2.06 6.06 2.45
C PHE A 47 3.37 6.85 2.45
N GLU A 48 4.53 6.23 2.26
CA GLU A 48 5.81 6.94 2.16
C GLU A 48 5.85 7.83 0.92
N SER A 49 5.35 7.35 -0.22
CA SER A 49 5.23 8.13 -1.45
C SER A 49 4.28 9.32 -1.27
N THR A 50 3.09 9.09 -0.71
CA THR A 50 2.10 10.14 -0.42
C THR A 50 2.62 11.12 0.62
N PHE A 51 3.33 10.65 1.66
CA PHE A 51 3.93 11.49 2.70
C PHE A 51 5.13 12.29 2.18
N SER A 52 5.97 11.69 1.33
CA SER A 52 7.09 12.36 0.67
C SER A 52 6.60 13.45 -0.29
N ASN A 53 5.56 13.16 -1.06
CA ASN A 53 4.91 14.13 -1.93
C ASN A 53 4.18 15.22 -1.12
N GLY A 54 3.54 14.83 -0.01
CA GLY A 54 2.90 15.72 0.95
C GLY A 54 3.90 16.66 1.64
N GLY A 55 5.09 16.19 2.00
CA GLY A 55 6.13 16.98 2.65
C GLY A 55 6.58 18.20 1.82
N ARG A 56 6.60 18.08 0.48
CA ARG A 56 6.97 19.18 -0.42
C ARG A 56 5.88 20.25 -0.52
N VAL A 57 4.60 19.88 -0.45
CA VAL A 57 3.46 20.82 -0.48
C VAL A 57 3.23 21.43 0.91
N LEU A 58 3.39 20.63 1.97
CA LEU A 58 3.19 21.03 3.35
C LEU A 58 4.29 21.96 3.87
N ASN A 59 5.55 21.79 3.47
CA ASN A 59 6.65 22.65 3.93
C ASN A 59 6.45 24.14 3.55
N GLN A 60 5.75 24.41 2.44
CA GLN A 60 5.47 25.77 1.95
C GLN A 60 4.34 26.44 2.75
N TYR A 61 3.36 25.65 3.21
CA TYR A 61 2.17 26.12 3.94
C TYR A 61 2.40 26.16 5.46
N ARG A 62 3.31 25.34 5.99
CA ARG A 62 3.65 25.21 7.41
C ARG A 62 4.39 26.43 8.00
N ASN A 63 4.99 27.28 7.17
CA ASN A 63 5.50 28.58 7.62
C ASN A 63 4.37 29.59 7.93
N SER A 64 3.11 29.29 7.57
CA SER A 64 1.98 30.21 7.71
C SER A 64 0.82 29.66 8.57
N LEU A 65 0.63 28.34 8.64
CA LEU A 65 -0.47 27.73 9.42
C LEU A 65 0.00 26.96 10.65
N LYS A 66 -0.79 27.07 11.74
CA LYS A 66 -0.64 26.30 12.96
C LYS A 66 -0.76 24.79 12.67
N HIS A 67 0.11 24.01 13.32
CA HIS A 67 0.22 22.55 13.17
C HIS A 67 -1.13 21.82 13.21
N ASP A 68 -1.99 22.22 14.15
CA ASP A 68 -3.30 21.59 14.38
C ASP A 68 -4.23 21.66 13.16
N ILE A 69 -4.18 22.76 12.40
CA ILE A 69 -5.05 22.94 11.21
C ILE A 69 -4.54 22.08 10.05
N VAL A 70 -3.23 21.87 9.96
CA VAL A 70 -2.63 21.07 8.90
C VAL A 70 -2.96 19.58 9.08
N GLU A 71 -2.89 19.08 10.31
CA GLU A 71 -3.23 17.69 10.64
C GLU A 71 -4.71 17.38 10.36
N ASP A 72 -5.60 18.29 10.73
CA ASP A 72 -7.05 18.14 10.51
C ASP A 72 -7.41 18.14 9.01
N ILE A 73 -6.75 18.99 8.21
CA ILE A 73 -6.92 19.03 6.75
C ILE A 73 -6.40 17.75 6.08
N ILE A 74 -5.27 17.20 6.53
CA ILE A 74 -4.71 15.97 5.95
C ILE A 74 -5.62 14.79 6.27
N SER A 75 -6.04 14.63 7.53
CA SER A 75 -6.95 13.58 7.97
C SER A 75 -8.26 13.58 7.18
N THR A 76 -8.86 14.76 6.99
CA THR A 76 -10.12 14.89 6.24
C THR A 76 -9.95 14.57 4.75
N LYS A 77 -8.81 14.93 4.15
CA LYS A 77 -8.52 14.64 2.75
C LYS A 77 -8.31 13.15 2.52
N GLU A 78 -7.48 12.49 3.31
CA GLU A 78 -7.22 11.05 3.20
C GLU A 78 -8.53 10.25 3.34
N LEU A 79 -9.39 10.64 4.30
CA LEU A 79 -10.72 10.05 4.44
C LEU A 79 -11.55 10.23 3.16
N LEU A 80 -11.67 11.46 2.64
CA LEU A 80 -12.47 11.79 1.46
C LEU A 80 -11.99 11.11 0.17
N PHE A 81 -10.68 10.95 -0.01
CA PHE A 81 -10.12 10.24 -1.16
C PHE A 81 -10.38 8.73 -1.08
N GLY A 82 -10.43 8.16 0.13
CA GLY A 82 -10.83 6.76 0.34
C GLY A 82 -12.30 6.49 -0.04
N ILE A 83 -13.22 7.45 0.19
CA ILE A 83 -14.66 7.27 -0.11
C ILE A 83 -14.97 7.42 -1.60
N LYS A 84 -14.08 8.06 -2.37
CA LYS A 84 -14.29 8.33 -3.80
C LYS A 84 -13.71 7.23 -4.72
N GLY A 85 -13.04 6.23 -4.16
CA GLY A 85 -12.45 5.10 -4.89
C GLY A 85 -13.38 3.89 -5.08
N ASP A 86 -14.59 3.91 -4.48
CA ASP A 86 -15.57 2.81 -4.52
C ASP A 86 -16.79 3.14 -5.41
N GLU A 87 -16.56 3.59 -6.64
CA GLU A 87 -17.61 3.68 -7.69
C GLU A 87 -17.13 3.11 -9.03
#